data_AF-A0A7C4T2N6-F1
#
_entry.id   AF-A0A7C4T2N6-F1
#
_cell.length_a   1.000
_cell.length_b   1.000
_cell.length_c   1.000
_cell.angle_alpha   90.00
_cell.angle_beta   90.00
_cell.angle_gamma   90.00
#
_symmetry.space_group_name_H-M   'P 1'
#
loop_
_entity.id
_entity.type
_entity.pdbx_description
1 polymer ?
#
loop_
_entity_poly.entity_id
_entity_poly.type
_entity_poly.pdbx_seq_one_letter_code
_entity_poly.pdbx_strand_id
1 'polypeptide(L)'
;AYEIDRDAKAEPSLAEMTQKAIEILAKNKNGFFLMVEGSKIDWAAHANEPIALVHDILAFDKAVRVALDFAKSRTDTIVIIASDHGNSGITMGDKSTSNGYDKTPLNTFIQPLKSAKKSGYVFASLVKEDKSNVQEVLASVYGITDITAEELELIKNTKLDASSGMVIIGQLIAKRAKLGFTTGGHTGEDVVLYVYAPSGAKRLTGTVQNTDIAWYIAEMFGINLYNATGALYNKAEDLFKTPGTTIETDSTDPANPVLVVKSAGKELRFPVNKNYCFVNGKKTELDGVTVYIAETKTWYVSEKALALLK
;
A
#
# COMPACT_ATOMS: atom_id res chain seq x y z
N ALA A 1 -0.07 13.36 2.45
CA ALA A 1 -0.43 13.46 3.90
C ALA A 1 -1.33 12.29 4.33
N TYR A 2 -1.74 12.20 5.60
CA TYR A 2 -2.95 11.42 5.97
C TYR A 2 -4.19 12.10 5.37
N GLU A 3 -5.27 11.39 5.08
CA GLU A 3 -6.42 11.97 4.36
C GLU A 3 -7.00 13.19 5.10
N ILE A 4 -7.08 13.14 6.43
CA ILE A 4 -7.60 14.27 7.24
C ILE A 4 -6.74 15.55 7.14
N ASP A 5 -5.45 15.40 6.81
CA ASP A 5 -4.52 16.52 6.71
C ASP A 5 -4.27 16.96 5.26
N ARG A 6 -4.81 16.23 4.27
CA ARG A 6 -4.52 16.43 2.85
C ARG A 6 -5.00 17.79 2.35
N ASP A 7 -4.11 18.50 1.65
CA ASP A 7 -4.48 19.66 0.83
C ASP A 7 -4.87 19.19 -0.57
N ALA A 8 -6.18 19.24 -0.87
CA ALA A 8 -6.71 18.81 -2.16
C ALA A 8 -6.24 19.65 -3.35
N LYS A 9 -5.63 20.83 -3.13
CA LYS A 9 -5.02 21.63 -4.20
C LYS A 9 -3.60 21.17 -4.55
N ALA A 10 -2.92 20.50 -3.63
CA ALA A 10 -1.54 20.06 -3.78
C ALA A 10 -1.42 18.56 -4.07
N GLU A 11 -2.30 17.74 -3.50
CA GLU A 11 -2.25 16.27 -3.58
C GLU A 11 -3.63 15.71 -4.01
N PRO A 12 -3.70 14.89 -5.08
CA PRO A 12 -4.93 14.19 -5.44
C PRO A 12 -5.30 13.16 -4.37
N SER A 13 -6.60 12.93 -4.19
CA SER A 13 -7.11 11.84 -3.36
C SER A 13 -6.84 10.48 -3.99
N LEU A 14 -6.87 9.42 -3.18
CA LEU A 14 -6.78 8.05 -3.66
C LEU A 14 -7.88 7.72 -4.69
N ALA A 15 -9.08 8.26 -4.49
CA ALA A 15 -10.19 8.11 -5.43
C ALA A 15 -9.92 8.79 -6.78
N GLU A 16 -9.37 10.01 -6.79
CA GLU A 16 -9.00 10.72 -8.03
C GLU A 16 -7.87 9.99 -8.78
N MET A 17 -6.85 9.49 -8.05
CA MET A 17 -5.79 8.69 -8.64
C MET A 17 -6.33 7.38 -9.23
N THR A 18 -7.24 6.71 -8.52
CA THR A 18 -7.90 5.47 -8.99
C THR A 18 -8.72 5.73 -10.25
N GLN A 19 -9.56 6.77 -10.24
CA GLN A 19 -10.34 7.19 -11.40
C GLN A 19 -9.43 7.46 -12.59
N LYS A 20 -8.32 8.19 -12.36
CA LYS A 20 -7.41 8.54 -13.44
C LYS A 20 -6.67 7.34 -14.01
N ALA A 21 -6.25 6.41 -13.15
CA ALA A 21 -5.62 5.16 -13.57
C ALA A 21 -6.58 4.33 -14.44
N ILE A 22 -7.84 4.16 -14.01
CA ILE A 22 -8.87 3.44 -14.77
C ILE A 22 -9.11 4.12 -16.14
N GLU A 23 -9.24 5.45 -16.20
CA GLU A 23 -9.41 6.18 -17.48
C GLU A 23 -8.29 5.93 -18.49
N ILE A 24 -7.05 5.79 -18.01
CA ILE A 24 -5.89 5.55 -18.86
C ILE A 24 -5.83 4.09 -19.28
N LEU A 25 -5.94 3.17 -18.30
CA LEU A 25 -5.76 1.73 -18.50
C LEU A 25 -6.90 1.09 -19.29
N ALA A 26 -8.14 1.56 -19.11
CA ALA A 26 -9.32 1.05 -19.83
C ALA A 26 -9.27 1.28 -21.35
N LYS A 27 -8.33 2.09 -21.85
CA LYS A 27 -8.09 2.25 -23.29
C LYS A 27 -7.42 1.03 -23.92
N ASN A 28 -6.80 0.15 -23.13
CA ASN A 28 -6.19 -1.07 -23.62
C ASN A 28 -7.27 -2.10 -23.96
N LYS A 29 -7.35 -2.49 -25.23
CA LYS A 29 -8.32 -3.48 -25.73
C LYS A 29 -8.11 -4.89 -25.15
N ASN A 30 -6.92 -5.18 -24.64
CA ASN A 30 -6.60 -6.46 -24.00
C ASN A 30 -6.96 -6.48 -22.49
N GLY A 31 -7.58 -5.42 -21.98
CA GLY A 31 -7.85 -5.24 -20.56
C GLY A 31 -6.64 -4.71 -19.78
N PHE A 32 -6.77 -4.68 -18.46
CA PHE A 32 -5.72 -4.21 -17.56
C PHE A 32 -5.83 -4.85 -16.18
N PHE A 33 -4.70 -4.93 -15.49
CA PHE A 33 -4.63 -5.17 -14.05
C PHE A 33 -4.30 -3.84 -13.35
N LEU A 34 -5.01 -3.53 -12.28
CA LEU A 34 -4.78 -2.35 -11.45
C LEU A 34 -4.81 -2.76 -9.98
N MET A 35 -3.75 -2.40 -9.26
CA MET A 35 -3.67 -2.50 -7.80
C MET A 35 -3.72 -1.08 -7.23
N VAL A 36 -4.60 -0.88 -6.24
CA VAL A 36 -4.78 0.39 -5.53
C VAL A 36 -4.62 0.10 -4.04
N GLU A 37 -3.74 0.85 -3.38
CA GLU A 37 -3.39 0.63 -1.98
C GLU A 37 -3.78 1.85 -1.11
N GLY A 38 -4.45 1.58 0.01
CA GLY A 38 -4.69 2.56 1.08
C GLY A 38 -3.60 2.50 2.15
N SER A 39 -2.34 2.77 1.80
CA SER A 39 -1.17 2.40 2.62
C SER A 39 -1.10 3.09 3.99
N LYS A 40 -1.76 4.24 4.16
CA LYS A 40 -1.72 5.02 5.41
C LYS A 40 -2.62 4.48 6.52
N ILE A 41 -3.55 3.57 6.19
CA ILE A 41 -4.35 2.84 7.18
C ILE A 41 -3.41 2.10 8.15
N ASP A 42 -2.44 1.38 7.61
CA ASP A 42 -1.43 0.63 8.36
C ASP A 42 -0.57 1.54 9.24
N TRP A 43 -0.09 2.66 8.69
CA TRP A 43 0.76 3.60 9.44
C TRP A 43 0.01 4.27 10.60
N ALA A 44 -1.27 4.60 10.39
CA ALA A 44 -2.11 5.13 11.46
C ALA A 44 -2.38 4.07 12.54
N ALA A 45 -2.59 2.81 12.13
CA ALA A 45 -2.75 1.69 13.04
C ALA A 45 -1.49 1.47 13.89
N HIS A 46 -0.29 1.46 13.30
CA HIS A 46 0.98 1.35 14.04
C HIS A 46 1.14 2.41 15.13
N ALA A 47 0.63 3.62 14.89
CA ALA A 47 0.66 4.71 15.86
C ALA A 47 -0.52 4.71 16.85
N ASN A 48 -1.46 3.77 16.72
CA ASN A 48 -2.71 3.69 17.48
C ASN A 48 -3.50 5.00 17.40
N GLU A 49 -3.54 5.61 16.22
CA GLU A 49 -4.16 6.91 15.97
C GLU A 49 -5.50 6.69 15.24
N PRO A 50 -6.65 6.75 15.96
CA PRO A 50 -7.94 6.37 15.38
C PRO A 50 -8.52 7.42 14.42
N ILE A 51 -8.06 8.67 14.44
CA ILE A 51 -8.52 9.75 13.56
C ILE A 51 -7.96 9.58 12.16
N ALA A 52 -6.65 9.49 12.03
CA ALA A 52 -5.96 9.18 10.80
C ALA A 52 -6.46 7.85 10.24
N LEU A 53 -6.58 6.83 11.09
CA LEU A 53 -7.04 5.51 10.68
C LEU A 53 -8.43 5.55 10.04
N VAL A 54 -9.42 6.13 10.70
CA VAL A 54 -10.79 6.17 10.15
C VAL A 54 -10.88 7.02 8.88
N HIS A 55 -10.14 8.13 8.82
CA HIS A 55 -10.13 8.99 7.64
C HIS A 55 -9.47 8.33 6.43
N ASP A 56 -8.39 7.58 6.62
CA ASP A 56 -7.73 6.84 5.55
C ASP A 56 -8.53 5.60 5.11
N ILE A 57 -9.26 4.94 6.03
CA ILE A 57 -10.26 3.92 5.67
C ILE A 57 -11.36 4.52 4.79
N LEU A 58 -11.88 5.70 5.14
CA LEU A 58 -12.89 6.40 4.34
C LEU A 58 -12.34 6.89 2.98
N ALA A 59 -11.05 7.23 2.91
CA ALA A 59 -10.39 7.53 1.65
C ALA A 59 -10.32 6.30 0.74
N PHE A 60 -9.97 5.14 1.31
CA PHE A 60 -9.96 3.87 0.61
C PHE A 60 -11.38 3.44 0.17
N ASP A 61 -12.41 3.59 1.00
CA ASP A 61 -13.81 3.32 0.63
C ASP A 61 -14.25 4.13 -0.61
N LYS A 62 -13.85 5.41 -0.69
CA LYS A 62 -14.12 6.23 -1.89
C LYS A 62 -13.42 5.69 -3.13
N ALA A 63 -12.18 5.20 -3.02
CA ALA A 63 -11.47 4.57 -4.13
C ALA A 63 -12.12 3.24 -4.54
N VAL A 64 -12.56 2.44 -3.57
CA VAL A 64 -13.33 1.21 -3.79
C VAL A 64 -14.63 1.52 -4.53
N ARG A 65 -15.35 2.58 -4.16
CA ARG A 65 -16.55 3.01 -4.87
C ARG A 65 -16.27 3.32 -6.35
N VAL A 66 -15.20 4.05 -6.65
CA VAL A 66 -14.79 4.32 -8.04
C VAL A 66 -14.58 3.02 -8.82
N ALA A 67 -13.83 2.07 -8.25
CA ALA A 67 -13.60 0.77 -8.90
C ALA A 67 -14.89 -0.04 -9.09
N LEU A 68 -15.77 -0.07 -8.07
CA LEU A 68 -17.04 -0.78 -8.12
C LEU A 68 -18.03 -0.16 -9.13
N ASP A 69 -18.11 1.16 -9.21
CA ASP A 69 -18.98 1.85 -10.17
C ASP A 69 -18.53 1.58 -11.61
N PHE A 70 -17.21 1.58 -11.86
CA PHE A 70 -16.65 1.13 -13.13
C PHE A 70 -17.04 -0.33 -13.44
N ALA A 71 -16.83 -1.25 -12.50
CA ALA A 71 -17.10 -2.67 -12.69
C ALA A 71 -18.59 -3.00 -12.86
N LYS A 72 -19.50 -2.29 -12.17
CA LYS A 72 -20.96 -2.48 -12.29
C LYS A 72 -21.52 -2.08 -13.65
N SER A 73 -20.84 -1.21 -14.37
CA SER A 73 -21.21 -0.82 -15.74
C SER A 73 -20.74 -1.84 -16.81
N ARG A 74 -20.10 -2.94 -16.40
CA ARG A 74 -19.40 -3.88 -17.28
C ARG A 74 -19.67 -5.34 -16.91
N THR A 75 -19.38 -6.23 -17.85
CA THR A 75 -19.49 -7.70 -17.67
C THR A 75 -18.13 -8.40 -17.68
N ASP A 76 -17.03 -7.66 -17.80
CA ASP A 76 -15.67 -8.16 -17.98
C ASP A 76 -14.70 -7.67 -16.88
N THR A 77 -15.23 -7.17 -15.76
CA THR A 77 -14.44 -6.54 -14.70
C THR A 77 -14.76 -7.16 -13.33
N ILE A 78 -13.72 -7.60 -12.63
CA ILE A 78 -13.77 -8.11 -11.26
C ILE A 78 -13.07 -7.10 -10.35
N VAL A 79 -13.61 -6.90 -9.14
CA VAL A 79 -12.98 -6.06 -8.10
C VAL A 79 -12.76 -6.92 -6.87
N ILE A 80 -11.51 -6.94 -6.39
CA ILE A 80 -11.11 -7.64 -5.17
C ILE A 80 -10.64 -6.59 -4.17
N ILE A 81 -11.16 -6.65 -2.95
CA ILE A 81 -10.77 -5.78 -1.85
C ILE A 81 -10.35 -6.69 -0.70
N ALA A 82 -9.12 -6.53 -0.26
CA ALA A 82 -8.55 -7.29 0.84
C ALA A 82 -7.63 -6.38 1.66
N SER A 83 -7.39 -6.78 2.90
CA SER A 83 -6.24 -6.31 3.67
C SER A 83 -5.15 -7.37 3.60
N ASP A 84 -3.91 -6.94 3.65
CA ASP A 84 -2.74 -7.81 3.68
C ASP A 84 -2.53 -8.46 5.07
N HIS A 85 -2.91 -7.77 6.15
CA HIS A 85 -2.88 -8.31 7.52
C HIS A 85 -3.69 -7.46 8.52
N GLY A 86 -3.93 -8.02 9.71
CA GLY A 86 -4.38 -7.25 10.88
C GLY A 86 -3.29 -6.29 11.40
N ASN A 87 -3.70 -5.21 12.09
CA ASN A 87 -2.76 -4.31 12.77
C ASN A 87 -3.34 -3.79 14.09
N SER A 88 -2.49 -3.67 15.09
CA SER A 88 -2.72 -3.09 16.42
C SER A 88 -3.82 -3.70 17.30
N GLY A 89 -4.54 -4.73 16.84
CA GLY A 89 -5.58 -5.42 17.62
C GLY A 89 -6.66 -4.46 18.11
N ILE A 90 -7.20 -3.67 17.19
CA ILE A 90 -8.13 -2.58 17.48
C ILE A 90 -9.45 -3.12 17.99
N THR A 91 -9.99 -2.52 19.05
CA THR A 91 -11.27 -2.90 19.66
C THR A 91 -12.16 -1.68 19.91
N MET A 92 -13.46 -1.83 19.69
CA MET A 92 -14.47 -0.91 20.20
C MET A 92 -14.90 -1.38 21.58
N GLY A 93 -14.43 -0.69 22.60
CA GLY A 93 -14.50 -1.10 24.00
C GLY A 93 -13.11 -1.19 24.62
N ASP A 94 -12.96 -0.61 25.80
CA ASP A 94 -11.75 -0.70 26.63
C ASP A 94 -12.12 -1.15 28.05
N LYS A 95 -11.13 -1.21 28.96
CA LYS A 95 -11.37 -1.57 30.36
C LYS A 95 -12.44 -0.70 31.05
N SER A 96 -12.59 0.57 30.64
CA SER A 96 -13.60 1.47 31.21
C SER A 96 -15.02 1.12 30.78
N THR A 97 -15.19 0.29 29.75
CA THR A 97 -16.48 -0.25 29.30
C THR A 97 -16.81 -1.63 29.88
N SER A 98 -16.03 -2.15 30.84
CA SER A 98 -16.27 -3.47 31.45
C SER A 98 -17.62 -3.58 32.17
N ASN A 99 -18.24 -2.46 32.52
CA ASN A 99 -19.57 -2.38 33.13
C ASN A 99 -20.44 -1.38 32.36
N GLY A 100 -21.73 -1.70 32.16
CA GLY A 100 -22.69 -0.80 31.49
C GLY A 100 -22.51 -0.66 29.97
N TYR A 101 -21.76 -1.56 29.33
CA TYR A 101 -21.57 -1.59 27.87
C TYR A 101 -22.89 -1.70 27.10
N ASP A 102 -23.88 -2.39 27.67
CA ASP A 102 -25.22 -2.59 27.10
C ASP A 102 -26.04 -1.30 27.04
N LYS A 103 -25.65 -0.26 27.80
CA LYS A 103 -26.35 1.03 27.90
C LYS A 103 -25.52 2.20 27.39
N THR A 104 -24.24 1.99 27.09
CA THR A 104 -23.35 3.05 26.61
C THR A 104 -23.84 3.54 25.24
N PRO A 105 -24.19 4.84 25.08
CA PRO A 105 -24.62 5.35 23.80
C PRO A 105 -23.52 5.22 22.74
N LEU A 106 -23.87 4.87 21.51
CA LEU A 106 -22.94 4.81 20.36
C LEU A 106 -22.13 6.12 20.21
N ASN A 107 -22.77 7.24 20.53
CA ASN A 107 -22.18 8.57 20.49
C ASN A 107 -20.91 8.71 21.33
N THR A 108 -20.80 7.95 22.42
CA THR A 108 -19.60 7.92 23.28
C THR A 108 -18.35 7.49 22.52
N PHE A 109 -18.50 6.56 21.57
CA PHE A 109 -17.37 6.04 20.79
C PHE A 109 -17.01 6.95 19.61
N ILE A 110 -18.01 7.61 19.03
CA ILE A 110 -17.85 8.31 17.74
C ILE A 110 -17.57 9.81 17.91
N GLN A 111 -18.11 10.46 18.94
CA GLN A 111 -17.96 11.93 19.08
C GLN A 111 -16.51 12.40 19.23
N PRO A 112 -15.65 11.73 20.02
CA PRO A 112 -14.25 12.14 20.11
C PRO A 112 -13.56 12.05 18.73
N LEU A 113 -13.94 11.07 17.91
CA LEU A 113 -13.44 10.93 16.54
C LEU A 113 -13.90 12.08 15.64
N LYS A 114 -15.20 12.42 15.70
CA LYS A 114 -15.79 13.49 14.89
C LYS A 114 -15.35 14.90 15.29
N SER A 115 -14.88 15.07 16.52
CA SER A 115 -14.48 16.39 17.04
C SER A 115 -13.08 16.80 16.56
N ALA A 116 -12.25 15.82 16.21
CA ALA A 116 -10.92 16.07 15.69
C ALA A 116 -10.94 16.53 14.22
N LYS A 117 -10.11 17.54 13.92
CA LYS A 117 -10.02 18.18 12.60
C LYS A 117 -8.71 17.89 11.86
N LYS A 118 -7.74 17.32 12.56
CA LYS A 118 -6.39 17.02 12.11
C LYS A 118 -5.92 15.72 12.75
N SER A 119 -4.96 15.04 12.14
CA SER A 119 -4.32 13.89 12.78
C SER A 119 -3.31 14.34 13.84
N GLY A 120 -2.81 13.38 14.63
CA GLY A 120 -1.65 13.61 15.49
C GLY A 120 -0.35 13.95 14.72
N TYR A 121 -0.24 13.64 13.43
CA TYR A 121 0.98 13.86 12.63
C TYR A 121 1.38 15.34 12.59
N VAL A 122 0.37 16.23 12.52
CA VAL A 122 0.58 17.68 12.49
C VAL A 122 0.53 18.33 13.86
N PHE A 123 0.29 17.57 14.94
CA PHE A 123 0.14 18.14 16.28
C PHE A 123 1.35 18.98 16.69
N ALA A 124 2.56 18.44 16.47
CA ALA A 124 3.80 19.12 16.83
C ALA A 124 3.99 20.47 16.09
N SER A 125 3.48 20.61 14.86
CA SER A 125 3.59 21.87 14.11
C SER A 125 2.55 22.92 14.52
N LEU A 126 1.49 22.51 15.21
CA LEU A 126 0.45 23.41 15.74
C LEU A 126 0.79 23.93 17.15
N VAL A 127 1.65 23.23 17.87
CA VAL A 127 2.08 23.57 19.23
C VAL A 127 3.32 24.46 19.17
N LYS A 128 3.31 25.56 19.95
CA LYS A 128 4.47 26.44 20.12
C LYS A 128 5.62 25.69 20.79
N GLU A 129 6.85 26.12 20.55
CA GLU A 129 8.05 25.52 21.15
C GLU A 129 7.99 25.49 22.69
N ASP A 130 7.45 26.55 23.31
CA ASP A 130 7.24 26.66 24.77
C ASP A 130 6.00 25.89 25.29
N LYS A 131 5.23 25.29 24.37
CA LYS A 131 3.99 24.52 24.63
C LYS A 131 2.89 25.32 25.34
N SER A 132 2.97 26.66 25.33
CA SER A 132 2.02 27.54 26.01
C SER A 132 0.59 27.44 25.46
N ASN A 133 0.43 27.03 24.20
CA ASN A 133 -0.86 26.91 23.51
C ASN A 133 -1.42 25.48 23.46
N VAL A 134 -0.82 24.50 24.15
CA VAL A 134 -1.24 23.08 24.05
C VAL A 134 -2.73 22.88 24.33
N GLN A 135 -3.25 23.46 25.40
CA GLN A 135 -4.67 23.30 25.76
C GLN A 135 -5.61 23.93 24.72
N GLU A 136 -5.23 25.06 24.15
CA GLU A 136 -5.97 25.72 23.07
C GLU A 136 -6.00 24.84 21.82
N VAL A 137 -4.86 24.27 21.42
CA VAL A 137 -4.76 23.34 20.28
C VAL A 137 -5.61 22.10 20.52
N LEU A 138 -5.49 21.47 21.69
CA LEU A 138 -6.29 20.30 22.07
C LEU A 138 -7.79 20.57 21.99
N ALA A 139 -8.25 21.69 22.52
CA ALA A 139 -9.66 22.05 22.49
C ALA A 139 -10.16 22.40 21.08
N SER A 140 -9.44 23.26 20.35
CA SER A 140 -9.91 23.83 19.08
C SER A 140 -9.74 22.90 17.88
N VAL A 141 -8.71 22.05 17.89
CA VAL A 141 -8.34 21.14 16.80
C VAL A 141 -8.84 19.72 17.06
N TYR A 142 -8.73 19.23 18.31
CA TYR A 142 -9.04 17.84 18.65
C TYR A 142 -10.32 17.68 19.48
N GLY A 143 -10.96 18.78 19.90
CA GLY A 143 -12.17 18.75 20.74
C GLY A 143 -11.93 18.26 22.17
N ILE A 144 -10.68 18.24 22.63
CA ILE A 144 -10.30 17.78 23.96
C ILE A 144 -10.36 18.96 24.93
N THR A 145 -11.46 19.08 25.66
CA THR A 145 -11.69 20.14 26.66
C THR A 145 -11.48 19.67 28.10
N ASP A 146 -11.24 18.38 28.30
CA ASP A 146 -11.17 17.69 29.58
C ASP A 146 -9.79 17.06 29.84
N ILE A 147 -8.73 17.67 29.30
CA ILE A 147 -7.34 17.21 29.49
C ILE A 147 -7.00 17.14 30.99
N THR A 148 -6.43 16.02 31.44
CA THR A 148 -6.01 15.88 32.85
C THR A 148 -4.64 16.54 33.10
N ALA A 149 -4.31 16.79 34.37
CA ALA A 149 -2.99 17.30 34.73
C ALA A 149 -1.86 16.35 34.29
N GLU A 150 -2.06 15.04 34.44
CA GLU A 150 -1.13 13.97 34.02
C GLU A 150 -0.94 13.95 32.50
N GLU A 151 -2.05 14.03 31.73
CA GLU A 151 -2.01 14.09 30.27
C GLU A 151 -1.28 15.35 29.79
N LEU A 152 -1.53 16.48 30.43
CA LEU A 152 -0.85 17.74 30.11
C LEU A 152 0.64 17.71 30.46
N GLU A 153 1.01 17.10 31.59
CA GLU A 153 2.40 16.93 32.01
C GLU A 153 3.17 16.02 31.05
N LEU A 154 2.56 14.92 30.59
CA LEU A 154 3.15 14.04 29.58
C LEU A 154 3.50 14.83 28.31
N ILE A 155 2.58 15.66 27.81
CA ILE A 155 2.84 16.49 26.62
C ILE A 155 3.97 17.49 26.89
N LYS A 156 3.98 18.14 28.06
CA LYS A 156 5.00 19.11 28.45
C LYS A 156 6.39 18.48 28.54
N ASN A 157 6.50 17.24 28.99
CA ASN A 157 7.76 16.53 29.15
C ASN A 157 8.22 15.76 27.90
N THR A 158 7.36 15.60 26.89
CA THR A 158 7.69 14.88 25.64
C THR A 158 8.28 15.81 24.58
N LYS A 159 9.38 15.44 23.93
CA LYS A 159 9.82 16.14 22.71
C LYS A 159 8.79 15.91 21.60
N LEU A 160 8.17 16.99 21.12
CA LEU A 160 7.12 16.90 20.10
C LEU A 160 7.73 16.83 18.70
N ASP A 161 7.33 15.81 17.94
CA ASP A 161 7.57 15.64 16.52
C ASP A 161 6.35 14.92 15.91
N ALA A 162 6.40 14.61 14.61
CA ALA A 162 5.29 13.97 13.93
C ALA A 162 4.95 12.58 14.47
N SER A 163 5.95 11.82 14.94
CA SER A 163 5.75 10.47 15.49
C SER A 163 5.16 10.54 16.89
N SER A 164 5.75 11.36 17.78
CA SER A 164 5.22 11.53 19.13
C SER A 164 3.84 12.20 19.14
N GLY A 165 3.56 13.09 18.18
CA GLY A 165 2.25 13.67 17.97
C GLY A 165 1.17 12.63 17.64
N MET A 166 1.47 11.69 16.72
CA MET A 166 0.56 10.58 16.39
C MET A 166 0.25 9.73 17.62
N VAL A 167 1.27 9.35 18.40
CA VAL A 167 1.09 8.52 19.59
C VAL A 167 0.28 9.25 20.67
N ILE A 168 0.62 10.50 20.99
CA ILE A 168 -0.04 11.28 22.03
C ILE A 168 -1.52 11.51 21.69
N ILE A 169 -1.80 12.05 20.50
CA ILE A 169 -3.18 12.32 20.09
C ILE A 169 -3.96 11.02 19.97
N GLY A 170 -3.34 9.97 19.44
CA GLY A 170 -3.92 8.63 19.35
C GLY A 170 -4.40 8.12 20.72
N GLN A 171 -3.53 8.16 21.73
CA GLN A 171 -3.87 7.75 23.10
C GLN A 171 -4.99 8.61 23.71
N LEU A 172 -4.91 9.93 23.57
CA LEU A 172 -5.89 10.85 24.15
C LEU A 172 -7.28 10.64 23.55
N ILE A 173 -7.36 10.46 22.24
CA ILE A 173 -8.62 10.26 21.52
C ILE A 173 -9.13 8.85 21.75
N ALA A 174 -8.29 7.81 21.66
CA ALA A 174 -8.69 6.43 21.90
C ALA A 174 -9.31 6.25 23.29
N LYS A 175 -8.69 6.81 24.33
CA LYS A 175 -9.22 6.79 25.71
C LYS A 175 -10.60 7.45 25.83
N ARG A 176 -10.83 8.55 25.12
CA ARG A 176 -12.11 9.26 25.11
C ARG A 176 -13.17 8.52 24.29
N ALA A 177 -12.76 7.94 23.16
CA ALA A 177 -13.56 7.15 22.25
C ALA A 177 -13.78 5.70 22.71
N LYS A 178 -13.22 5.30 23.85
CA LYS A 178 -13.33 3.93 24.39
C LYS A 178 -12.80 2.88 23.41
N LEU A 179 -11.70 3.19 22.73
CA LEU A 179 -11.04 2.30 21.80
C LEU A 179 -9.81 1.67 22.46
N GLY A 180 -9.66 0.37 22.29
CA GLY A 180 -8.49 -0.39 22.74
C GLY A 180 -7.56 -0.74 21.58
N PHE A 181 -6.26 -0.78 21.87
CA PHE A 181 -5.22 -1.28 20.99
C PHE A 181 -4.30 -2.20 21.82
N THR A 182 -3.89 -3.33 21.26
CA THR A 182 -3.09 -4.33 21.98
C THR A 182 -1.60 -4.28 21.65
N THR A 183 -1.23 -3.71 20.51
CA THR A 183 0.15 -3.57 20.04
C THR A 183 0.25 -2.32 19.15
N GLY A 184 1.46 -1.97 18.72
CA GLY A 184 1.70 -1.02 17.63
C GLY A 184 2.30 -1.73 16.42
N GLY A 185 1.90 -2.99 16.19
CA GLY A 185 2.44 -3.89 15.18
C GLY A 185 1.35 -4.77 14.59
N HIS A 186 1.71 -5.67 13.68
CA HIS A 186 0.73 -6.50 12.99
C HIS A 186 0.10 -7.54 13.91
N THR A 187 -1.10 -7.98 13.56
CA THR A 187 -1.86 -9.02 14.23
C THR A 187 -2.26 -10.11 13.22
N GLY A 188 -2.44 -11.34 13.70
CA GLY A 188 -2.54 -12.55 12.87
C GLY A 188 -3.97 -13.07 12.67
N GLU A 189 -4.98 -12.25 12.91
CA GLU A 189 -6.37 -12.60 12.64
C GLU A 189 -6.66 -12.74 11.14
N ASP A 190 -7.72 -13.49 10.83
CA ASP A 190 -8.27 -13.51 9.47
C ASP A 190 -8.76 -12.12 9.08
N VAL A 191 -8.36 -11.67 7.89
CA VAL A 191 -8.83 -10.41 7.30
C VAL A 191 -10.03 -10.63 6.39
N VAL A 192 -10.86 -9.60 6.23
CA VAL A 192 -12.05 -9.70 5.37
C VAL A 192 -11.66 -9.58 3.90
N LEU A 193 -12.21 -10.48 3.09
CA LEU A 193 -12.12 -10.47 1.62
C LEU A 193 -13.48 -10.09 1.02
N TYR A 194 -13.51 -9.02 0.22
CA TYR A 194 -14.67 -8.67 -0.59
C TYR A 194 -14.36 -8.88 -2.07
N VAL A 195 -15.28 -9.53 -2.78
CA VAL A 195 -15.14 -9.79 -4.22
C VAL A 195 -16.43 -9.42 -4.95
N TYR A 196 -16.33 -8.46 -5.85
CA TYR A 196 -17.34 -8.23 -6.88
C TYR A 196 -16.92 -8.97 -8.15
N ALA A 197 -17.83 -9.79 -8.68
CA ALA A 197 -17.68 -10.45 -9.97
C ALA A 197 -18.99 -10.32 -10.76
N PRO A 198 -18.92 -10.09 -12.08
CA PRO A 198 -20.11 -9.95 -12.91
C PRO A 198 -20.86 -11.28 -12.99
N SER A 199 -22.14 -11.23 -13.38
CA SER A 199 -22.98 -12.43 -13.50
C SER A 199 -22.33 -13.46 -14.46
N GLY A 200 -22.25 -14.71 -14.02
CA GLY A 200 -21.64 -15.81 -14.79
C GLY A 200 -20.13 -15.96 -14.58
N ALA A 201 -19.43 -14.98 -14.02
CA ALA A 201 -18.04 -15.15 -13.60
C ALA A 201 -17.95 -15.95 -12.29
N LYS A 202 -16.90 -16.76 -12.16
CA LYS A 202 -16.56 -17.41 -10.90
C LYS A 202 -16.29 -16.32 -9.86
N ARG A 203 -16.84 -16.47 -8.65
CA ARG A 203 -16.59 -15.56 -7.53
C ARG A 203 -15.86 -16.31 -6.44
N LEU A 204 -14.72 -15.76 -6.00
CA LEU A 204 -13.99 -16.28 -4.85
C LEU A 204 -14.75 -15.97 -3.55
N THR A 205 -15.03 -17.00 -2.73
CA THR A 205 -15.85 -16.92 -1.51
C THR A 205 -15.42 -17.96 -0.48
N GLY A 206 -15.75 -17.74 0.80
CA GLY A 206 -15.46 -18.67 1.90
C GLY A 206 -14.17 -18.31 2.63
N THR A 207 -13.53 -19.30 3.27
CA THR A 207 -12.19 -19.16 3.85
C THR A 207 -11.16 -19.36 2.75
N VAL A 208 -10.32 -18.35 2.51
CA VAL A 208 -9.43 -18.24 1.35
C VAL A 208 -8.03 -17.92 1.85
N GLN A 209 -7.02 -18.62 1.35
CA GLN A 209 -5.63 -18.26 1.65
C GLN A 209 -5.23 -17.05 0.80
N ASN A 210 -4.36 -16.18 1.31
CA ASN A 210 -3.89 -15.02 0.54
C ASN A 210 -3.22 -15.41 -0.79
N THR A 211 -2.59 -16.59 -0.85
CA THR A 211 -2.02 -17.16 -2.07
C THR A 211 -3.07 -17.52 -3.13
N ASP A 212 -4.28 -17.90 -2.71
CA ASP A 212 -5.38 -18.25 -3.63
C ASP A 212 -5.86 -17.03 -4.42
N ILE A 213 -5.68 -15.82 -3.89
CA ILE A 213 -6.06 -14.56 -4.57
C ILE A 213 -5.26 -14.41 -5.87
N ALA A 214 -3.95 -14.69 -5.85
CA ALA A 214 -3.10 -14.60 -7.04
C ALA A 214 -3.51 -15.62 -8.11
N TRP A 215 -3.84 -16.85 -7.69
CA TRP A 215 -4.31 -17.90 -8.59
C TRP A 215 -5.67 -17.58 -9.19
N TYR A 216 -6.59 -17.06 -8.39
CA TYR A 216 -7.89 -16.60 -8.85
C TYR A 216 -7.75 -15.47 -9.87
N ILE A 217 -6.90 -14.46 -9.62
CA ILE A 217 -6.63 -13.39 -10.60
C ILE A 217 -6.10 -14.00 -11.90
N ALA A 218 -5.11 -14.89 -11.84
CA ALA A 218 -4.54 -15.52 -13.03
C ALA A 218 -5.60 -16.31 -13.82
N GLU A 219 -6.45 -17.08 -13.15
CA GLU A 219 -7.58 -17.81 -13.76
C GLU A 219 -8.53 -16.84 -14.48
N MET A 220 -8.89 -15.73 -13.84
CA MET A 220 -9.83 -14.75 -14.42
C MET A 220 -9.25 -13.99 -15.61
N PHE A 221 -7.93 -13.80 -15.66
CA PHE A 221 -7.24 -13.25 -16.83
C PHE A 221 -6.93 -14.30 -17.91
N GLY A 222 -7.15 -15.59 -17.65
CA GLY A 222 -6.74 -16.67 -18.56
C GLY A 222 -5.21 -16.82 -18.68
N ILE A 223 -4.47 -16.44 -17.64
CA ILE A 223 -3.01 -16.48 -17.59
C ILE A 223 -2.55 -17.73 -16.84
N ASN A 224 -1.60 -18.46 -17.42
CA ASN A 224 -0.85 -19.48 -16.70
C ASN A 224 0.44 -18.86 -16.15
N LEU A 225 0.53 -18.69 -14.83
CA LEU A 225 1.69 -18.04 -14.19
C LEU A 225 3.00 -18.82 -14.39
N TYR A 226 2.98 -20.15 -14.43
CA TYR A 226 4.20 -20.93 -14.68
C TYR A 226 4.73 -20.71 -16.10
N ASN A 227 3.85 -20.70 -17.10
CA ASN A 227 4.24 -20.40 -18.47
C ASN A 227 4.75 -18.96 -18.59
N ALA A 228 4.09 -18.01 -17.92
CA ALA A 228 4.54 -16.62 -17.88
C ALA A 228 5.94 -16.48 -17.24
N THR A 229 6.18 -17.16 -16.11
CA THR A 229 7.50 -17.19 -15.47
C THR A 229 8.56 -17.78 -16.40
N GLY A 230 8.29 -18.92 -17.03
CA GLY A 230 9.21 -19.55 -17.98
C GLY A 230 9.51 -18.67 -19.20
N ALA A 231 8.54 -17.90 -19.69
CA ALA A 231 8.75 -16.99 -20.81
C ALA A 231 9.53 -15.72 -20.42
N LEU A 232 9.28 -15.18 -19.22
CA LEU A 232 9.75 -13.84 -18.84
C LEU A 232 11.02 -13.82 -17.97
N TYR A 233 11.27 -14.88 -17.20
CA TYR A 233 12.30 -14.89 -16.16
C TYR A 233 13.20 -16.12 -16.27
N ASN A 234 14.01 -16.16 -17.32
CA ASN A 234 15.03 -17.19 -17.53
C ASN A 234 16.37 -16.70 -17.00
N LYS A 235 17.10 -17.57 -16.29
CA LYS A 235 18.48 -17.28 -15.87
C LYS A 235 19.33 -16.96 -17.09
N ALA A 236 19.99 -15.81 -17.10
CA ALA A 236 20.79 -15.37 -18.23
C ALA A 236 21.91 -16.38 -18.57
N GLU A 237 22.51 -16.98 -17.54
CA GLU A 237 23.57 -17.98 -17.67
C GLU A 237 23.10 -19.25 -18.37
N ASP A 238 21.85 -19.64 -18.15
CA ASP A 238 21.25 -20.81 -18.81
C ASP A 238 20.77 -20.45 -20.22
N LEU A 239 20.12 -19.30 -20.38
CA LEU A 239 19.54 -18.85 -21.65
C LEU A 239 20.62 -18.59 -22.72
N PHE A 240 21.74 -17.97 -22.33
CA PHE A 240 22.82 -17.58 -23.26
C PHE A 240 24.00 -18.56 -23.25
N LYS A 241 23.77 -19.82 -22.86
CA LYS A 241 24.80 -20.87 -22.78
C LYS A 241 25.24 -21.38 -24.17
N THR A 242 25.83 -20.49 -24.96
CA THR A 242 26.38 -20.80 -26.30
C THR A 242 27.89 -20.66 -26.33
N PRO A 243 28.65 -21.54 -27.03
CA PRO A 243 30.10 -21.44 -27.12
C PRO A 243 30.57 -20.06 -27.58
N GLY A 244 31.58 -19.51 -26.91
CA GLY A 244 32.12 -18.17 -27.21
C GLY A 244 31.28 -17.00 -26.68
N THR A 245 30.28 -17.28 -25.82
CA THR A 245 29.48 -16.25 -25.16
C THR A 245 30.09 -15.88 -23.81
N THR A 246 30.26 -14.59 -23.52
CA THR A 246 30.61 -14.10 -22.19
C THR A 246 29.42 -13.38 -21.57
N ILE A 247 29.26 -13.56 -20.26
CA ILE A 247 28.19 -12.96 -19.47
C ILE A 247 28.85 -12.29 -18.27
N GLU A 248 28.65 -10.98 -18.15
CA GLU A 248 29.29 -10.14 -17.14
C GLU A 248 28.25 -9.18 -16.54
N THR A 249 28.52 -8.72 -15.32
CA THR A 249 27.74 -7.64 -14.70
C THR A 249 28.58 -6.38 -14.67
N ASP A 250 28.19 -5.37 -15.43
CA ASP A 250 28.73 -4.03 -15.31
C ASP A 250 28.12 -3.36 -14.07
N SER A 251 28.95 -3.18 -13.06
CA SER A 251 28.59 -2.58 -11.77
C SER A 251 29.20 -1.19 -11.59
N THR A 252 29.56 -0.51 -12.69
CA THR A 252 30.09 0.86 -12.66
C THR A 252 29.15 1.81 -11.91
N ASP A 253 27.83 1.60 -12.04
CA ASP A 253 26.80 2.17 -11.17
C ASP A 253 26.14 1.03 -10.36
N PRO A 254 26.51 0.84 -9.08
CA PRO A 254 25.94 -0.20 -8.24
C PRO A 254 24.43 -0.08 -7.99
N ALA A 255 23.86 1.13 -8.14
CA ALA A 255 22.41 1.33 -8.02
C ALA A 255 21.66 0.91 -9.30
N ASN A 256 22.36 0.88 -10.44
CA ASN A 256 21.81 0.53 -11.74
C ASN A 256 22.74 -0.45 -12.50
N PRO A 257 22.98 -1.65 -11.97
CA PRO A 257 23.82 -2.64 -12.63
C PRO A 257 23.25 -3.01 -14.01
N VAL A 258 24.14 -3.47 -14.89
CA VAL A 258 23.80 -3.85 -16.27
C VAL A 258 24.36 -5.23 -16.56
N LEU A 259 23.50 -6.14 -17.03
CA LEU A 259 23.93 -7.40 -17.60
C LEU A 259 24.53 -7.16 -18.98
N VAL A 260 25.74 -7.63 -19.20
CA VAL A 260 26.45 -7.55 -20.48
C VAL A 260 26.66 -8.96 -21.02
N VAL A 261 26.12 -9.24 -22.20
CA VAL A 261 26.27 -10.52 -22.90
C VAL A 261 26.97 -10.28 -24.23
N LYS A 262 28.12 -10.93 -24.46
CA LYS A 262 28.88 -10.79 -25.71
C LYS A 262 28.97 -12.14 -26.40
N SER A 263 28.61 -12.20 -27.69
CA SER A 263 28.73 -13.41 -28.50
C SER A 263 28.89 -13.06 -29.98
N ALA A 264 29.83 -13.71 -30.68
CA ALA A 264 30.05 -13.58 -32.13
C ALA A 264 30.05 -12.12 -32.66
N GLY A 265 30.69 -11.19 -31.95
CA GLY A 265 30.78 -9.77 -32.35
C GLY A 265 29.54 -8.91 -32.01
N LYS A 266 28.54 -9.47 -31.33
CA LYS A 266 27.42 -8.74 -30.73
C LYS A 266 27.65 -8.52 -29.24
N GLU A 267 27.28 -7.33 -28.78
CA GLU A 267 27.17 -6.97 -27.36
C GLU A 267 25.71 -6.60 -27.07
N LEU A 268 25.11 -7.34 -26.13
CA LEU A 268 23.82 -7.02 -25.55
C LEU A 268 24.03 -6.43 -24.16
N ARG A 269 23.39 -5.30 -23.88
CA ARG A 269 23.41 -4.66 -22.55
C ARG A 269 22.00 -4.53 -22.02
N PHE A 270 21.69 -5.17 -20.89
CA PHE A 270 20.38 -5.17 -20.26
C PHE A 270 20.44 -4.40 -18.94
N PRO A 271 19.95 -3.15 -18.90
CA PRO A 271 19.84 -2.42 -17.64
C PRO A 271 18.82 -3.09 -16.71
N VAL A 272 19.13 -3.14 -15.41
CA VAL A 272 18.21 -3.70 -14.42
C VAL A 272 16.88 -2.93 -14.40
N ASN A 273 15.79 -3.65 -14.15
CA ASN A 273 14.43 -3.11 -14.02
C ASN A 273 13.92 -2.38 -15.27
N LYS A 274 14.42 -2.72 -16.46
CA LYS A 274 13.95 -2.22 -17.76
C LYS A 274 13.40 -3.34 -18.63
N ASN A 275 12.38 -3.04 -19.41
CA ASN A 275 11.84 -3.90 -20.46
C ASN A 275 12.53 -3.65 -21.82
N TYR A 276 13.80 -3.27 -21.81
CA TYR A 276 14.57 -3.06 -23.02
C TYR A 276 16.04 -3.40 -22.79
N CYS A 277 16.76 -3.67 -23.87
CA CYS A 277 18.21 -3.79 -23.88
C CYS A 277 18.81 -2.93 -24.99
N PHE A 278 20.14 -2.90 -25.05
CA PHE A 278 20.87 -2.34 -26.18
C PHE A 278 21.58 -3.45 -26.92
N VAL A 279 21.32 -3.56 -28.22
CA VAL A 279 22.01 -4.47 -29.15
C VAL A 279 23.03 -3.62 -29.91
N ASN A 280 24.33 -3.78 -29.63
CA ASN A 280 25.39 -2.93 -30.21
C ASN A 280 25.08 -1.42 -30.09
N GLY A 281 24.56 -0.99 -28.94
CA GLY A 281 24.17 0.39 -28.67
C GLY A 281 22.77 0.80 -29.16
N LYS A 282 22.06 -0.03 -29.95
CA LYS A 282 20.69 0.26 -30.39
C LYS A 282 19.66 -0.27 -29.39
N LYS A 283 18.82 0.62 -28.85
CA LYS A 283 17.72 0.25 -27.94
C LYS A 283 16.73 -0.69 -28.64
N THR A 284 16.44 -1.82 -28.00
CA THR A 284 15.49 -2.84 -28.46
C THR A 284 14.56 -3.20 -27.29
N GLU A 285 13.27 -3.19 -27.54
CA GLU A 285 12.26 -3.54 -26.54
C GLU A 285 12.21 -5.05 -26.31
N LEU A 286 11.94 -5.44 -25.07
CA LEU A 286 11.76 -6.80 -24.61
C LEU A 286 10.31 -6.98 -24.17
N ASP A 287 9.84 -8.21 -24.20
CA ASP A 287 8.52 -8.59 -23.70
C ASP A 287 8.49 -8.81 -22.18
N GLY A 288 9.64 -8.71 -21.51
CA GLY A 288 9.77 -8.79 -20.06
C GLY A 288 10.81 -7.82 -19.51
N VAL A 289 10.72 -7.55 -18.21
CA VAL A 289 11.69 -6.72 -17.47
C VAL A 289 12.90 -7.57 -17.11
N THR A 290 14.10 -7.04 -17.35
CA THR A 290 15.35 -7.66 -16.86
C THR A 290 15.45 -7.48 -15.35
N VAL A 291 15.64 -8.58 -14.62
CA VAL A 291 15.72 -8.60 -13.15
C VAL A 291 17.09 -9.08 -12.71
N TYR A 292 17.62 -8.46 -11.65
CA TYR A 292 18.84 -8.89 -10.99
C TYR A 292 18.56 -9.16 -9.51
N ILE A 293 18.91 -10.35 -9.04
CA ILE A 293 18.84 -10.71 -7.62
C ILE A 293 20.25 -10.56 -7.05
N ALA A 294 20.45 -9.55 -6.20
CA ALA A 294 21.76 -9.20 -5.68
C ALA A 294 22.34 -10.28 -4.74
N GLU A 295 21.47 -10.92 -3.96
CA GLU A 295 21.81 -11.96 -2.98
C GLU A 295 22.40 -13.19 -3.65
N THR A 296 21.84 -13.58 -4.80
CA THR A 296 22.30 -14.74 -5.58
C THR A 296 23.18 -14.35 -6.77
N LYS A 297 23.38 -13.05 -6.99
CA LYS A 297 24.06 -12.46 -8.16
C LYS A 297 23.56 -13.04 -9.49
N THR A 298 22.24 -13.23 -9.61
CA THR A 298 21.63 -13.91 -10.75
C THR A 298 20.79 -12.95 -11.57
N TRP A 299 20.97 -13.00 -12.89
CA TRP A 299 20.17 -12.24 -13.83
C TRP A 299 19.06 -13.09 -14.43
N TYR A 300 17.89 -12.47 -14.59
CA TYR A 300 16.74 -13.05 -15.26
C TYR A 300 16.32 -12.16 -16.43
N VAL A 301 16.14 -12.78 -17.59
CA VAL A 301 15.73 -12.13 -18.83
C VAL A 301 14.62 -12.94 -19.51
N SER A 302 13.84 -12.26 -20.36
CA SER A 302 12.85 -12.92 -21.21
C SER A 302 13.49 -13.91 -22.19
N GLU A 303 12.79 -14.99 -22.50
CA GLU A 303 13.23 -16.01 -23.46
C GLU A 303 13.50 -15.40 -24.85
N LYS A 304 12.69 -14.40 -25.26
CA LYS A 304 12.86 -13.71 -26.54
C LYS A 304 14.20 -12.97 -26.66
N ALA A 305 14.87 -12.66 -25.54
CA ALA A 305 16.19 -12.07 -25.57
C ALA A 305 17.23 -12.97 -26.29
N LEU A 306 17.03 -14.29 -26.29
CA LEU A 306 17.90 -15.23 -27.00
C LEU A 306 17.93 -14.97 -28.51
N ALA A 307 16.81 -14.55 -29.09
CA ALA A 307 16.73 -14.24 -30.52
C ALA A 307 17.60 -13.04 -30.91
N LEU A 308 17.98 -12.19 -29.96
CA LEU A 308 18.83 -11.01 -30.22
C LEU A 308 20.31 -11.37 -30.43
N LEU A 309 20.73 -12.57 -30.00
CA LEU A 309 22.08 -13.09 -30.30
C LEU A 309 22.19 -13.71 -31.70
N LYS A 310 21.09 -14.22 -32.26
CA LYS A 310 21.04 -14.74 -33.64
C LYS A 310 21.14 -13.61 -34.65
#